data_AF-A0A9P1I5X1-F1
#
_entry.id   AF-A0A9P1I5X1-F1
#
_cell.length_a   1.000
_cell.length_b   1.000
_cell.length_c   1.000
_cell.angle_alpha   90.00
_cell.angle_beta   90.00
_cell.angle_gamma   90.00
#
_symmetry.space_group_name_H-M   'P 1'
#
loop_
_entity.id
_entity.type
_entity.pdbx_description
1 polymer ?
#
loop_
_entity_poly.entity_id
_entity_poly.type
_entity_poly.pdbx_seq_one_letter_code
_entity_poly.pdbx_strand_id
1 'polypeptide(L)'
;MPSAYPWEYVWCLSFIPIIFSLLSFPKNKLKYLNYAYYSQFLFGILPCMIGLGGQLPELLEYVNDMEGSNTPTFKGIFPMVIIWYIFFAVALQIHGFSMYFSHNLAAAWAPVKRD
;
A
#
# COMPACT_ATOMS: atom_id res chain seq x y z
N MET A 1 -12.90 16.96 -9.16
CA MET A 1 -12.43 15.70 -8.56
C MET A 1 -12.77 15.75 -7.08
N PRO A 2 -13.15 14.64 -6.45
CA PRO A 2 -13.45 14.61 -5.01
C PRO A 2 -12.21 15.04 -4.20
N SER A 3 -12.42 15.55 -3.00
CA SER A 3 -11.34 15.84 -2.05
C SER A 3 -10.61 14.55 -1.70
N ALA A 4 -9.28 14.59 -1.63
CA ALA A 4 -8.49 13.43 -1.27
C ALA A 4 -8.81 12.99 0.17
N TYR A 5 -8.90 11.68 0.35
CA TYR A 5 -9.12 11.05 1.64
C TYR A 5 -7.85 11.10 2.50
N PRO A 6 -7.98 11.11 3.85
CA PRO A 6 -6.83 11.12 4.76
C PRO A 6 -5.79 10.01 4.48
N TRP A 7 -6.26 8.82 4.08
CA TRP A 7 -5.38 7.68 3.78
C TRP A 7 -4.50 7.93 2.55
N GLU A 8 -4.96 8.71 1.57
CA GLU A 8 -4.19 9.04 0.35
C GLU A 8 -2.95 9.85 0.70
N TYR A 9 -3.10 10.85 1.57
CA TYR A 9 -1.98 11.68 2.02
C TYR A 9 -0.91 10.87 2.75
N VAL A 10 -1.31 9.89 3.56
CA VAL A 10 -0.37 8.98 4.23
C VAL A 10 0.27 8.03 3.23
N TRP A 11 -0.50 7.50 2.27
CA TRP A 11 0.03 6.60 1.24
C TRP A 11 1.02 7.29 0.30
N CYS A 12 0.93 8.60 0.09
CA CYS A 12 1.94 9.37 -0.64
C CYS A 12 3.35 9.29 -0.02
N LEU A 13 3.48 8.86 1.24
CA LEU A 13 4.78 8.61 1.89
C LEU A 13 5.36 7.22 1.57
N SER A 14 4.70 6.43 0.73
CA SER A 14 5.13 5.08 0.32
C SER A 14 6.44 5.04 -0.50
N PHE A 15 7.04 6.19 -0.81
CA PHE A 15 8.40 6.26 -1.37
C PHE A 15 9.49 6.14 -0.29
N ILE A 16 9.20 6.41 0.99
CA ILE A 16 10.16 6.32 2.10
C ILE A 16 10.81 4.91 2.22
N PRO A 17 10.04 3.80 2.14
CA PRO A 17 10.60 2.45 2.13
C PRO A 17 11.58 2.19 0.99
N ILE A 18 11.38 2.83 -0.16
CA ILE A 18 12.28 2.72 -1.31
C ILE A 18 13.63 3.35 -0.97
N ILE A 19 13.63 4.53 -0.32
CA ILE A 19 14.86 5.17 0.14
C ILE A 19 15.62 4.25 1.10
N PHE A 20 14.96 3.67 2.10
CA PHE A 20 15.61 2.74 3.02
C PHE A 20 16.11 1.46 2.33
N SER A 21 15.37 0.95 1.35
CA SER A 21 15.77 -0.21 0.55
C SER A 21 17.05 0.08 -0.22
N LEU A 22 17.12 1.22 -0.93
CA LEU A 22 18.30 1.64 -1.68
C LEU A 22 19.52 1.84 -0.77
N LEU A 23 19.33 2.41 0.42
CA LEU A 23 20.41 2.57 1.42
C LEU A 23 20.88 1.24 2.03
N SER A 24 20.07 0.19 1.95
CA SER A 24 20.39 -1.13 2.49
C SER A 24 21.32 -1.94 1.58
N PHE A 25 21.23 -1.77 0.25
CA PHE A 25 22.01 -2.57 -0.70
C PHE A 25 23.53 -2.39 -0.57
N PRO A 26 24.09 -1.18 -0.39
CA PRO A 26 25.53 -1.02 -0.19
C PRO A 26 25.98 -1.70 1.09
N LYS A 27 26.75 -2.79 0.95
CA LYS A 27 27.29 -3.62 2.05
C LYS A 27 26.22 -4.41 2.83
N ASN A 28 25.07 -4.70 2.21
CA ASN A 28 24.04 -5.59 2.77
C ASN A 28 23.61 -5.18 4.20
N LYS A 29 23.32 -3.89 4.40
CA LYS A 29 23.02 -3.34 5.71
C LYS A 29 21.63 -3.75 6.18
N LEU A 30 21.58 -4.85 6.92
CA LEU A 30 20.34 -5.45 7.46
C LEU A 30 19.46 -4.44 8.22
N LYS A 31 20.08 -3.50 8.97
CA LYS A 31 19.35 -2.45 9.71
C LYS A 31 18.47 -1.59 8.79
N TYR A 32 19.00 -1.14 7.65
CA TYR A 32 18.24 -0.33 6.69
C TYR A 32 17.19 -1.17 5.97
N LEU A 33 17.47 -2.45 5.71
CA LEU A 33 16.49 -3.36 5.11
C LEU A 33 15.30 -3.59 6.05
N ASN A 34 15.55 -3.73 7.36
CA ASN A 34 14.48 -3.81 8.36
C ASN A 34 13.67 -2.51 8.43
N TYR A 35 14.32 -1.34 8.39
CA TYR A 35 13.61 -0.05 8.29
C TYR A 35 12.76 0.05 7.03
N ALA A 36 13.27 -0.42 5.89
CA ALA A 36 12.49 -0.52 4.66
C ALA A 36 11.25 -1.41 4.86
N TYR A 37 11.42 -2.60 5.44
CA TYR A 37 10.32 -3.53 5.70
C TYR A 37 9.21 -2.92 6.57
N TYR A 38 9.56 -2.34 7.73
CA TYR A 38 8.56 -1.77 8.64
C TYR A 38 7.92 -0.49 8.09
N SER A 39 8.70 0.35 7.40
CA SER A 39 8.15 1.53 6.73
C SER A 39 7.23 1.15 5.57
N GLN A 40 7.50 0.05 4.85
CA GLN A 40 6.63 -0.47 3.79
C GLN A 40 5.27 -0.89 4.34
N PHE A 41 5.26 -1.53 5.51
CA PHE A 41 4.02 -1.85 6.21
C PHE A 41 3.27 -0.58 6.62
N LEU A 42 3.96 0.39 7.24
CA LEU A 42 3.36 1.59 7.80
C LEU A 42 2.82 2.57 6.73
N PHE A 43 3.58 2.81 5.66
CA PHE A 43 3.23 3.80 4.63
C PHE A 43 2.65 3.19 3.35
N GLY A 44 2.84 1.88 3.13
CA GLY A 44 2.26 1.17 1.99
C GLY A 44 0.99 0.41 2.37
N ILE A 45 1.12 -0.63 3.20
CA ILE A 45 0.02 -1.54 3.52
C ILE A 45 -1.06 -0.86 4.37
N LEU A 46 -0.69 -0.24 5.50
CA LEU A 46 -1.63 0.29 6.48
C LEU A 46 -2.59 1.35 5.92
N PRO A 47 -2.14 2.40 5.19
CA PRO A 47 -3.08 3.35 4.58
C PRO A 47 -3.97 2.71 3.51
N CYS A 48 -3.48 1.73 2.73
CA CYS A 48 -4.33 0.98 1.81
C CYS A 48 -5.42 0.19 2.55
N MET A 49 -5.11 -0.42 3.70
CA MET A 49 -6.10 -1.16 4.50
C MET A 49 -7.15 -0.23 5.12
N ILE A 50 -6.73 0.95 5.59
CA ILE A 50 -7.65 1.99 6.09
C ILE A 50 -8.55 2.49 4.95
N GLY A 51 -7.98 2.75 3.78
CA GLY A 51 -8.74 3.15 2.59
C GLY A 51 -9.74 2.08 2.17
N LEU A 52 -9.31 0.82 2.09
CA LEU A 52 -10.17 -0.31 1.74
C LEU A 52 -11.34 -0.47 2.71
N GLY A 53 -11.09 -0.38 4.02
CA GLY A 53 -12.15 -0.42 5.03
C GLY A 53 -13.08 0.80 4.97
N GLY A 54 -12.53 2.00 4.79
CA GLY A 54 -13.28 3.25 4.75
C GLY A 54 -14.15 3.41 3.50
N GLN A 55 -13.78 2.79 2.38
CA GLN A 55 -14.54 2.82 1.12
C GLN A 55 -15.53 1.65 0.99
N LEU A 56 -15.58 0.74 1.96
CA LEU A 56 -16.48 -0.42 1.92
C LEU A 56 -17.98 -0.05 1.90
N PRO A 57 -18.47 0.91 2.70
CA PRO A 57 -19.88 1.31 2.64
C PRO A 57 -20.26 1.85 1.26
N GLU A 58 -19.40 2.68 0.66
CA GLU A 58 -19.59 3.25 -0.68
C GLU A 58 -19.61 2.15 -1.75
N LEU A 59 -18.77 1.13 -1.62
CA LEU A 59 -18.77 -0.01 -2.54
C LEU A 59 -20.07 -0.82 -2.42
N LEU A 60 -20.51 -1.09 -1.19
CA LEU A 60 -21.75 -1.82 -0.96
C LEU A 60 -22.96 -1.04 -1.48
N GLU A 61 -23.00 0.28 -1.30
CA GLU A 61 -24.05 1.13 -1.87
C GLU A 61 -24.05 1.02 -3.40
N TYR A 62 -22.89 1.21 -4.03
CA TYR A 62 -22.75 1.11 -5.49
C TYR A 62 -23.15 -0.27 -6.05
N VAL A 63 -22.74 -1.35 -5.39
CA VAL A 63 -23.02 -2.72 -5.86
C VAL A 63 -24.50 -3.09 -5.69
N ASN A 64 -25.15 -2.59 -4.63
CA ASN A 64 -26.56 -2.88 -4.38
C ASN A 64 -27.51 -2.01 -5.21
N ASP A 65 -27.15 -0.76 -5.49
CA ASP A 65 -27.97 0.17 -6.28
C ASP A 65 -27.09 1.03 -7.20
N MET A 66 -26.74 0.46 -8.37
CA MET A 66 -25.85 1.13 -9.32
C MET A 66 -26.45 2.42 -9.91
N GLU A 67 -27.78 2.46 -10.13
CA GLU A 67 -28.46 3.61 -10.76
C GLU A 67 -28.79 4.72 -9.75
N GLY A 68 -29.06 4.36 -8.48
CA GLY A 68 -29.39 5.29 -7.41
C GLY A 68 -28.22 5.70 -6.50
N SER A 69 -27.06 5.05 -6.60
CA SER A 69 -25.92 5.38 -5.73
C SER A 69 -25.40 6.81 -5.97
N ASN A 70 -25.11 7.52 -4.89
CA ASN A 70 -24.52 8.86 -4.97
C ASN A 70 -22.98 8.81 -5.02
N THR A 71 -22.41 7.74 -5.57
CA THR A 71 -20.97 7.56 -5.60
C THR A 71 -20.30 8.62 -6.48
N PRO A 72 -19.25 9.31 -5.99
CA PRO A 72 -18.47 10.23 -6.80
C PRO A 72 -17.98 9.56 -8.08
N THR A 73 -18.01 10.29 -9.20
CA THR A 73 -17.56 9.79 -10.48
C THR A 73 -16.24 10.44 -10.91
N PHE A 74 -15.34 9.62 -11.44
CA PHE A 74 -14.16 10.07 -12.14
C PHE A 74 -14.57 10.58 -13.53
N LYS A 75 -14.30 11.87 -13.77
CA LYS A 75 -14.66 12.61 -14.99
C LYS A 75 -16.15 12.50 -15.38
N GLY A 76 -17.03 12.29 -14.40
CA GLY A 76 -18.47 12.21 -14.65
C GLY A 76 -18.97 10.86 -15.19
N ILE A 77 -18.08 9.88 -15.40
CA ILE A 77 -18.42 8.65 -16.15
C ILE A 77 -18.20 7.40 -15.32
N PHE A 78 -17.05 7.28 -14.66
CA PHE A 78 -16.66 6.02 -14.02
C PHE A 78 -16.74 6.12 -12.49
N PRO A 79 -17.34 5.17 -11.76
CA PRO A 79 -17.47 5.24 -10.31
C PRO A 79 -16.09 5.26 -9.63
N MET A 80 -15.86 6.26 -8.78
CA MET A 80 -14.57 6.45 -8.12
C MET A 80 -14.24 5.27 -7.20
N VAL A 81 -15.23 4.70 -6.50
CA VAL A 81 -15.05 3.54 -5.63
C VAL A 81 -14.45 2.34 -6.35
N ILE A 82 -14.85 2.09 -7.60
CA ILE A 82 -14.30 0.98 -8.39
C ILE A 82 -12.83 1.22 -8.73
N ILE A 83 -12.46 2.47 -9.05
CA ILE A 83 -11.05 2.84 -9.27
C ILE A 83 -10.25 2.61 -8.01
N TRP A 84 -10.78 2.99 -6.85
CA TRP A 84 -10.10 2.78 -5.57
C TRP A 84 -9.87 1.31 -5.26
N TYR A 85 -10.85 0.44 -5.50
CA TYR A 85 -10.67 -0.99 -5.27
C TYR A 85 -9.67 -1.64 -6.23
N ILE A 86 -9.62 -1.21 -7.50
CA ILE A 86 -8.57 -1.62 -8.44
C ILE A 86 -7.20 -1.15 -7.93
N PHE A 87 -7.10 0.11 -7.51
CA PHE A 87 -5.90 0.67 -6.93
C PHE A 87 -5.43 -0.10 -5.70
N PHE A 88 -6.31 -0.40 -4.74
CA PHE A 88 -5.96 -1.17 -3.54
C PHE A 88 -5.47 -2.57 -3.89
N ALA A 89 -6.11 -3.25 -4.84
CA ALA A 89 -5.66 -4.57 -5.28
C ALA A 89 -4.23 -4.54 -5.84
N VAL A 90 -3.90 -3.57 -6.69
CA VAL A 90 -2.56 -3.42 -7.26
C VAL A 90 -1.54 -2.96 -6.21
N ALA A 91 -1.87 -1.96 -5.40
CA ALA A 91 -0.98 -1.41 -4.38
C ALA A 91 -0.63 -2.46 -3.32
N LEU A 92 -1.62 -3.20 -2.80
CA LEU A 92 -1.39 -4.28 -1.83
C LEU A 92 -0.56 -5.42 -2.42
N GLN A 93 -0.74 -5.77 -3.70
CA GLN A 93 0.11 -6.74 -4.37
C GLN A 93 1.58 -6.27 -4.44
N ILE A 94 1.82 -5.04 -4.91
CA ILE A 94 3.18 -4.48 -5.01
C ILE A 94 3.85 -4.40 -3.64
N HIS A 95 3.14 -3.86 -2.64
CA HIS A 95 3.67 -3.74 -1.29
C HIS A 95 3.90 -5.11 -0.63
N GLY A 96 2.97 -6.05 -0.82
CA GLY A 96 3.06 -7.42 -0.31
C GLY A 96 4.25 -8.18 -0.87
N PHE A 97 4.45 -8.14 -2.20
CA PHE A 97 5.63 -8.76 -2.81
C PHE A 97 6.93 -8.08 -2.37
N SER A 98 6.97 -6.75 -2.28
CA SER A 98 8.14 -6.02 -1.78
C SER A 98 8.51 -6.44 -0.35
N MET A 99 7.54 -6.61 0.54
CA MET A 99 7.77 -7.12 1.89
C MET A 99 8.24 -8.57 1.89
N TYR A 100 7.61 -9.44 1.09
CA TYR A 100 8.01 -10.84 0.96
C TYR A 100 9.47 -10.96 0.50
N PHE A 101 9.87 -10.23 -0.54
CA PHE A 101 11.25 -10.25 -1.01
C PHE A 101 12.22 -9.65 0.01
N SER A 102 11.84 -8.56 0.68
CA SER A 102 12.67 -7.95 1.73
C SER A 102 12.89 -8.89 2.91
N HIS A 103 11.88 -9.68 3.29
CA HIS A 103 11.99 -10.70 4.33
C HIS A 103 12.98 -11.81 3.94
N ASN A 104 12.86 -12.35 2.74
CA ASN A 104 13.78 -13.37 2.23
C ASN A 104 15.21 -12.83 2.10
N LEU A 105 15.36 -11.57 1.66
CA LEU A 105 16.67 -10.92 1.57
C LEU A 105 17.29 -10.69 2.95
N ALA A 106 16.49 -10.31 3.95
CA ALA A 106 16.94 -10.15 5.32
C ALA A 106 17.43 -11.48 5.91
N ALA A 107 16.73 -12.58 5.64
CA ALA A 107 17.17 -13.93 6.02
C ALA A 107 18.48 -14.33 5.32
N ALA A 108 18.63 -14.01 4.03
CA ALA A 108 19.84 -14.30 3.27
C ALA A 108 21.07 -13.47 3.72
N TRP A 109 20.85 -12.25 4.21
CA TRP A 109 21.91 -11.38 4.72
C TRP A 109 22.22 -11.59 6.20
N ALA A 110 21.35 -12.27 6.94
CA ALA A 110 21.59 -12.58 8.33
C ALA A 110 22.86 -13.43 8.46
N PRO A 111 23.77 -13.10 9.39
CA PRO A 111 24.95 -13.92 9.61
C PRO A 111 24.51 -15.32 10.03
N VAL A 112 25.17 -16.34 9.46
CA VAL A 112 24.97 -17.74 9.87
C VAL A 112 25.25 -17.82 11.36
N LYS A 113 24.24 -18.21 12.16
CA LYS A 113 24.46 -18.53 13.57
C LYS A 113 25.50 -19.64 13.62
N ARG A 114 26.67 -19.35 14.17
CA ARG A 114 27.62 -20.36 14.60
C ARG A 114 27.23 -20.69 16.03
N ASP A 115 26.64 -21.87 16.21
CA ASP A 115 26.34 -22.45 17.52
C ASP A 115 27.63 -22.76 18.30
#